data_AF-A0A7M1VTV4-F1
#
_entry.id   AF-A0A7M1VTV4-F1
#
_cell.length_a   1.000
_cell.length_b   1.000
_cell.length_c   1.000
_cell.angle_alpha   90.00
_cell.angle_beta   90.00
_cell.angle_gamma   90.00
#
_symmetry.space_group_name_H-M   'P 1'
#
loop_
_entity.id
_entity.type
_entity.pdbx_description
1 polymer ?
#
loop_
_entity_poly.entity_id
_entity_poly.type
_entity_poly.pdbx_seq_one_letter_code
_entity_poly.pdbx_strand_id
1 'polypeptide(L)'
;MNKRLLSLLSLSLTATILATPTTVQAQNHPSSPLNVELVGTGKALQFQQAARLESVLKHAQEQQIALQYPLAVTLFDNSETAVQRSTALKNSVLNQMIQHNLVAHPFYKFIQQSQFAPRVLSAIDVDRIRLDKFENPLLQGQLALSAPKRKEKVLYVGNLEKVYAVENQAGIALHEQVDNLGSSDIGKLAYPPVLIYPDGKVVHPHHGSWVTTQYYLPPLTMVYIPFDEFETSQMDKDIVALLAQRKPTSSKN
;
A
#
# COMPACT_ATOMS: atom_id res chain seq x y z
N MET A 1 65.35 74.46 16.08
CA MET A 1 64.34 73.57 16.72
C MET A 1 63.91 72.56 15.65
N ASN A 2 64.50 71.36 15.58
CA ASN A 2 64.31 70.13 16.36
C ASN A 2 63.41 69.12 15.61
N LYS A 3 63.96 67.90 15.45
CA LYS A 3 63.31 66.57 15.35
C LYS A 3 62.90 66.02 13.96
N ARG A 4 63.81 65.17 13.44
CA ARG A 4 63.66 63.76 13.03
C ARG A 4 62.25 63.27 12.63
N LEU A 5 62.16 62.61 11.47
CA LEU A 5 61.28 61.44 11.33
C LEU A 5 61.93 60.34 10.46
N LEU A 6 61.76 59.11 10.95
CA LEU A 6 62.43 57.88 10.57
C LEU A 6 61.81 57.21 9.34
N SER A 7 62.68 56.55 8.58
CA SER A 7 62.35 55.50 7.61
C SER A 7 61.79 54.26 8.31
N LEU A 8 60.67 53.72 7.81
CA LEU A 8 60.17 52.40 8.20
C LEU A 8 60.10 51.50 6.96
N LEU A 9 61.06 50.57 6.91
CA LEU A 9 61.07 49.37 6.07
C LEU A 9 59.89 48.48 6.49
N SER A 10 59.02 48.10 5.56
CA SER A 10 58.01 47.06 5.77
C SER A 10 58.53 45.74 5.15
N LEU A 11 58.84 44.77 6.00
CA LEU A 11 59.09 43.38 5.60
C LEU A 11 57.72 42.67 5.48
N SER A 12 57.37 42.22 4.29
CA SER A 12 56.21 41.36 4.04
C SER A 12 56.60 39.88 4.15
N LEU A 13 56.10 39.21 5.19
CA LEU A 13 56.25 37.76 5.38
C LEU A 13 55.08 37.06 4.66
N THR A 14 55.36 36.33 3.58
CA THR A 14 54.37 35.49 2.90
C THR A 14 54.44 34.07 3.47
N ALA A 15 53.33 33.61 4.06
CA ALA A 15 53.18 32.23 4.54
C ALA A 15 52.48 31.40 3.44
N THR A 16 53.23 30.52 2.78
CA THR A 16 52.68 29.48 1.88
C THR A 16 52.10 28.33 2.68
N ILE A 17 50.79 28.16 2.63
CA ILE A 17 50.09 26.99 3.20
C ILE A 17 50.05 25.90 2.12
N LEU A 18 50.77 24.79 2.33
CA LEU A 18 50.61 23.58 1.51
C LEU A 18 49.33 22.85 1.96
N ALA A 19 48.32 22.81 1.09
CA ALA A 19 47.15 21.96 1.26
C ALA A 19 47.49 20.53 0.79
N THR A 20 47.43 19.56 1.71
CA THR A 20 47.49 18.14 1.36
C THR A 20 46.11 17.69 0.86
N PRO A 21 46.03 16.96 -0.27
CA PRO A 21 44.75 16.45 -0.75
C PRO A 21 44.28 15.32 0.17
N THR A 22 43.16 15.54 0.86
CA THR A 22 42.43 14.48 1.55
C THR A 22 41.68 13.66 0.52
N THR A 23 42.11 12.41 0.32
CA THR A 23 41.34 11.41 -0.41
C THR A 23 40.09 11.06 0.40
N VAL A 24 38.94 11.60 -0.01
CA VAL A 24 37.64 11.21 0.54
C VAL A 24 37.32 9.81 0.02
N GLN A 25 37.61 8.80 0.83
CA GLN A 25 37.25 7.42 0.56
C GLN A 25 35.75 7.27 0.85
N ALA A 26 34.92 7.28 -0.19
CA ALA A 26 33.50 7.01 -0.07
C ALA A 26 33.32 5.62 0.58
N GLN A 27 32.79 5.59 1.80
CA GLN A 27 32.38 4.35 2.44
C GLN A 27 31.21 3.78 1.65
N ASN A 28 31.49 2.84 0.74
CA ASN A 28 30.48 1.99 0.14
C ASN A 28 29.92 1.10 1.25
N HIS A 29 28.88 1.57 1.94
CA HIS A 29 28.07 0.69 2.76
C HIS A 29 27.53 -0.42 1.86
N PRO A 30 27.78 -1.71 2.18
CA PRO A 30 27.21 -2.80 1.40
C PRO A 30 25.69 -2.65 1.45
N SER A 31 25.08 -2.39 0.29
CA SER A 31 23.63 -2.23 0.21
C SER A 31 22.97 -3.53 0.66
N SER A 32 22.00 -3.45 1.57
CA SER A 32 21.33 -4.63 2.09
C SER A 32 20.69 -5.45 0.97
N PRO A 33 20.73 -6.80 1.05
CA PRO A 33 20.14 -7.66 0.04
C PRO A 33 18.63 -7.42 -0.06
N LEU A 34 18.06 -7.74 -1.22
CA LEU A 34 16.62 -7.65 -1.49
C LEU A 34 16.07 -9.04 -1.77
N ASN A 35 14.99 -9.39 -1.09
CA ASN A 35 14.19 -10.58 -1.35
C ASN A 35 12.73 -10.15 -1.60
N VAL A 36 12.16 -10.63 -2.70
CA VAL A 36 10.78 -10.31 -3.10
C VAL A 36 9.99 -11.59 -3.29
N GLU A 37 9.08 -11.88 -2.36
CA GLU A 37 8.09 -12.96 -2.51
C GLU A 37 7.16 -12.61 -3.69
N LEU A 38 6.96 -13.57 -4.61
CA LEU A 38 5.96 -13.45 -5.67
C LEU A 38 4.64 -14.07 -5.19
N VAL A 39 3.74 -13.24 -4.66
CA VAL A 39 2.56 -13.67 -3.93
C VAL A 39 1.70 -14.64 -4.75
N GLY A 40 1.37 -15.79 -4.14
CA GLY A 40 0.51 -16.81 -4.75
C GLY A 40 1.22 -17.76 -5.72
N THR A 41 2.54 -17.66 -5.87
CA THR A 41 3.32 -18.58 -6.74
C THR A 41 4.24 -19.52 -5.98
N GLY A 42 4.50 -19.25 -4.70
CA GLY A 42 5.52 -19.98 -3.92
C GLY A 42 6.96 -19.70 -4.33
N LYS A 43 7.20 -18.74 -5.24
CA LYS A 43 8.53 -18.32 -5.70
C LYS A 43 8.95 -17.01 -5.04
N ALA A 44 10.25 -16.72 -5.05
CA ALA A 44 10.81 -15.45 -4.64
C ALA A 44 11.96 -15.03 -5.56
N LEU A 45 12.15 -13.72 -5.71
CA LEU A 45 13.29 -13.13 -6.41
C LEU A 45 14.34 -12.73 -5.38
N GLN A 46 15.58 -13.17 -5.58
CA GLN A 46 16.68 -12.87 -4.68
C GLN A 46 17.72 -12.00 -5.39
N PHE A 47 18.07 -10.89 -4.76
CA PHE A 47 19.09 -9.97 -5.22
C PHE A 47 20.17 -9.86 -4.13
N GLN A 48 21.43 -10.01 -4.52
CA GLN A 48 22.57 -9.90 -3.61
C GLN A 48 22.71 -8.50 -2.99
N GLN A 49 22.13 -7.50 -3.64
CA GLN A 49 22.16 -6.09 -3.28
C GLN A 49 20.79 -5.45 -3.51
N ALA A 50 20.63 -4.21 -3.07
CA ALA A 50 19.44 -3.42 -3.36
C ALA A 50 19.22 -3.31 -4.88
N ALA A 51 17.96 -3.35 -5.33
CA ALA A 51 17.61 -3.32 -6.74
C ALA A 51 16.50 -2.30 -7.01
N ARG A 52 16.51 -1.69 -8.20
CA ARG A 52 15.46 -0.76 -8.64
C ARG A 52 14.15 -1.52 -8.86
N LEU A 53 13.02 -0.86 -8.59
CA LEU A 53 11.69 -1.43 -8.81
C LEU A 53 11.53 -1.96 -10.24
N GLU A 54 12.00 -1.24 -11.25
CA GLU A 54 11.98 -1.70 -12.65
C GLU A 54 12.64 -3.08 -12.82
N SER A 55 13.82 -3.29 -12.22
CA SER A 55 14.51 -4.57 -12.29
C SER A 55 13.71 -5.68 -11.62
N VAL A 56 13.08 -5.41 -10.47
CA VAL A 56 12.19 -6.37 -9.79
C VAL A 56 11.02 -6.75 -10.68
N LEU A 57 10.35 -5.77 -11.31
CA LEU A 57 9.21 -6.01 -12.19
C LEU A 57 9.60 -6.80 -13.44
N LYS A 58 10.76 -6.49 -14.04
CA LYS A 58 11.30 -7.26 -15.18
C LYS A 58 11.52 -8.73 -14.81
N HIS A 59 12.20 -9.00 -13.70
CA HIS A 59 12.43 -10.38 -13.25
C HIS A 59 11.12 -11.09 -12.86
N ALA A 60 10.14 -10.36 -12.31
CA ALA A 60 8.81 -10.92 -12.04
C ALA A 60 8.09 -11.34 -13.34
N GLN A 61 8.18 -10.53 -14.40
CA GLN A 61 7.63 -10.87 -15.72
C GLN A 61 8.32 -12.08 -16.34
N GLU A 62 9.66 -12.20 -16.19
CA GLU A 62 10.42 -13.40 -16.59
C GLU A 62 9.97 -14.66 -15.84
N GLN A 63 9.47 -14.50 -14.61
CA GLN A 63 8.80 -15.56 -13.82
C GLN A 63 7.30 -15.71 -14.13
N GLN A 64 6.83 -15.14 -15.25
CA GLN A 64 5.44 -15.21 -15.75
C GLN A 64 4.40 -14.52 -14.85
N ILE A 65 4.81 -13.54 -14.03
CA ILE A 65 3.88 -12.69 -13.30
C ILE A 65 3.21 -11.71 -14.27
N ALA A 66 1.88 -11.73 -14.31
CA ALA A 66 1.09 -10.86 -15.18
C ALA A 66 0.86 -9.49 -14.52
N LEU A 67 1.59 -8.47 -14.96
CA LEU A 67 1.45 -7.08 -14.52
C LEU A 67 0.38 -6.30 -15.33
N GLN A 68 -0.75 -6.95 -15.63
CA GLN A 68 -1.76 -6.43 -16.57
C GLN A 68 -2.75 -5.44 -15.93
N TYR A 69 -2.79 -5.36 -14.60
CA TYR A 69 -3.71 -4.48 -13.88
C TYR A 69 -2.94 -3.60 -12.88
N PRO A 70 -2.26 -2.55 -13.36
CA PRO A 70 -1.39 -1.69 -12.55
C PRO A 70 -2.02 -1.24 -11.24
N LEU A 71 -3.29 -0.83 -11.27
CA LEU A 71 -4.02 -0.36 -10.09
C LEU A 71 -3.99 -1.34 -8.91
N ALA A 72 -3.94 -2.65 -9.17
CA ALA A 72 -3.87 -3.67 -8.13
C ALA A 72 -2.45 -4.22 -7.88
N VAL A 73 -1.47 -3.87 -8.72
CA VAL A 73 -0.08 -4.29 -8.51
C VAL A 73 0.47 -3.53 -7.30
N THR A 74 0.87 -4.29 -6.28
CA THR A 74 1.23 -3.75 -4.97
C THR A 74 2.46 -4.46 -4.42
N LEU A 75 3.37 -3.67 -3.86
CA LEU A 75 4.52 -4.12 -3.10
C LEU A 75 4.21 -3.96 -1.62
N PHE A 76 4.28 -5.07 -0.88
CA PHE A 76 4.06 -5.12 0.56
C PHE A 76 5.39 -5.25 1.31
N ASP A 77 5.45 -4.68 2.52
CA ASP A 77 6.54 -4.89 3.46
C ASP A 77 6.35 -6.25 4.12
N ASN A 78 7.26 -7.18 3.82
CA ASN A 78 7.22 -8.55 4.33
C ASN A 78 8.33 -8.78 5.37
N SER A 79 8.90 -7.70 5.92
CA SER A 79 9.80 -7.80 7.07
C SER A 79 9.07 -8.32 8.30
N GLU A 80 9.80 -8.99 9.17
CA GLU A 80 9.23 -9.60 10.37
C GLU A 80 8.48 -8.58 11.24
N THR A 81 9.06 -7.39 11.42
CA THR A 81 8.44 -6.32 12.21
C THR A 81 7.15 -5.79 11.58
N ALA A 82 7.12 -5.64 10.25
CA ALA A 82 5.92 -5.22 9.52
C ALA A 82 4.80 -6.25 9.62
N VAL A 83 5.14 -7.54 9.45
CA VAL A 83 4.19 -8.65 9.59
C VAL A 83 3.65 -8.75 11.01
N GLN A 84 4.50 -8.60 12.03
CA GLN A 84 4.09 -8.57 13.43
C GLN A 84 3.12 -7.42 13.71
N ARG A 85 3.38 -6.22 13.16
CA ARG A 85 2.50 -5.06 13.31
C ARG A 85 1.12 -5.29 12.69
N SER A 86 1.04 -5.79 11.46
CA SER A 86 -0.24 -6.11 10.82
C SER A 86 -0.97 -7.25 11.55
N THR A 87 -0.23 -8.21 12.11
CA THR A 87 -0.79 -9.30 12.93
C THR A 87 -1.36 -8.76 14.25
N ALA A 88 -0.68 -7.82 14.90
CA ALA A 88 -1.19 -7.18 16.11
C ALA A 88 -2.50 -6.41 15.83
N LEU A 89 -2.55 -5.66 14.72
CA LEU A 89 -3.78 -4.98 14.29
C LEU A 89 -4.91 -5.99 13.98
N LYS A 90 -4.60 -7.08 13.27
CA LYS A 90 -5.56 -8.16 13.01
C LYS A 90 -6.14 -8.72 14.31
N ASN A 91 -5.28 -9.03 15.28
CA ASN A 91 -5.70 -9.58 16.56
C ASN A 91 -6.53 -8.56 17.36
N SER A 92 -6.18 -7.28 17.32
CA SER A 92 -6.97 -6.20 17.93
C SER A 92 -8.38 -6.15 17.36
N VAL A 93 -8.51 -6.15 16.02
CA VAL A 93 -9.81 -6.17 15.34
C VAL A 93 -10.62 -7.41 15.69
N LEU A 94 -10.02 -8.60 15.66
CA LEU A 94 -10.72 -9.84 16.03
C LEU A 94 -11.19 -9.80 17.49
N ASN A 95 -10.39 -9.22 18.40
CA ASN A 95 -10.79 -9.05 19.80
C ASN A 95 -11.94 -8.05 19.97
N GLN A 96 -11.93 -6.94 19.25
CA GLN A 96 -13.07 -5.99 19.23
C GLN A 96 -14.33 -6.70 18.70
N MET A 97 -14.23 -7.45 17.60
CA MET A 97 -15.36 -8.23 17.09
C MET A 97 -15.89 -9.24 18.11
N ILE A 98 -15.04 -9.87 18.92
CA ILE A 98 -15.47 -10.74 20.02
C ILE A 98 -16.28 -9.94 21.06
N GLN A 99 -15.80 -8.76 21.47
CA GLN A 99 -16.49 -7.89 22.44
C GLN A 99 -17.87 -7.44 21.94
N HIS A 100 -18.03 -7.32 20.63
CA HIS A 100 -19.30 -7.01 19.96
C HIS A 100 -20.14 -8.25 19.60
N ASN A 101 -19.81 -9.45 20.12
CA ASN A 101 -20.50 -10.71 19.86
C ASN A 101 -20.52 -11.17 18.38
N LEU A 102 -19.53 -10.76 17.58
CA LEU A 102 -19.44 -11.06 16.14
C LEU A 102 -18.62 -12.32 15.82
N VAL A 103 -18.31 -13.17 16.80
CA VAL A 103 -17.47 -14.37 16.60
C VAL A 103 -18.07 -15.37 15.59
N ALA A 104 -19.39 -15.52 15.63
CA ALA A 104 -20.13 -16.37 14.69
C ALA A 104 -20.35 -15.71 13.33
N HIS A 105 -20.11 -14.39 13.22
CA HIS A 105 -20.36 -13.64 12.00
C HIS A 105 -19.40 -14.08 10.87
N PRO A 106 -19.87 -14.31 9.63
CA PRO A 106 -18.99 -14.81 8.55
C PRO A 106 -17.81 -13.89 8.23
N PHE A 107 -17.99 -12.59 8.42
CA PHE A 107 -16.91 -11.62 8.27
C PHE A 107 -15.75 -11.82 9.26
N TYR A 108 -16.01 -12.32 10.48
CA TYR A 108 -14.94 -12.67 11.44
C TYR A 108 -14.01 -13.74 10.86
N LYS A 109 -14.59 -14.80 10.28
CA LYS A 109 -13.84 -15.88 9.61
C LYS A 109 -13.07 -15.36 8.40
N PHE A 110 -13.67 -14.45 7.63
CA PHE A 110 -13.00 -13.81 6.50
C PHE A 110 -11.72 -13.06 6.93
N ILE A 111 -11.78 -12.26 8.00
CA ILE A 111 -10.60 -11.60 8.56
C ILE A 111 -9.59 -12.63 9.07
N GLN A 112 -10.06 -13.63 9.82
CA GLN A 112 -9.21 -14.68 10.40
C GLN A 112 -8.39 -15.42 9.34
N GLN A 113 -8.98 -15.72 8.18
CA GLN A 113 -8.33 -16.45 7.08
C GLN A 113 -7.50 -15.55 6.14
N SER A 114 -7.69 -14.24 6.23
CA SER A 114 -6.97 -13.28 5.39
C SER A 114 -5.54 -13.04 5.89
N GLN A 115 -4.67 -12.74 4.94
CA GLN A 115 -3.29 -12.32 5.18
C GLN A 115 -3.16 -10.81 5.01
N PHE A 116 -2.34 -10.20 5.85
CA PHE A 116 -2.18 -8.74 5.89
C PHE A 116 -0.70 -8.39 6.00
N ALA A 117 -0.31 -7.36 5.30
CA ALA A 117 1.02 -6.76 5.38
C ALA A 117 0.90 -5.28 5.00
N PRO A 118 1.76 -4.39 5.54
CA PRO A 118 1.73 -2.98 5.16
C PRO A 118 2.07 -2.81 3.68
N ARG A 119 1.40 -1.87 3.01
CA ARG A 119 1.71 -1.50 1.62
C ARG A 119 2.90 -0.53 1.61
N VAL A 120 3.89 -0.82 0.78
CA VAL A 120 5.03 0.07 0.52
C VAL A 120 4.75 0.92 -0.71
N LEU A 121 4.30 0.28 -1.79
CA LEU A 121 3.94 0.92 -3.05
C LEU A 121 2.71 0.23 -3.64
N SER A 122 1.81 1.00 -4.20
CA SER A 122 0.57 0.54 -4.84
C SER A 122 0.41 1.19 -6.20
N ALA A 123 -0.55 0.71 -6.99
CA ALA A 123 -0.83 1.23 -8.33
C ALA A 123 0.41 1.23 -9.24
N ILE A 124 1.22 0.17 -9.14
CA ILE A 124 2.50 0.06 -9.83
C ILE A 124 2.28 -0.15 -11.34
N ASP A 125 2.63 0.86 -12.12
CA ASP A 125 2.57 0.87 -13.58
C ASP A 125 3.99 0.79 -14.18
N VAL A 126 4.24 -0.28 -14.94
CA VAL A 126 5.54 -0.56 -15.57
C VAL A 126 5.98 0.55 -16.51
N ASP A 127 5.06 1.14 -17.27
CA ASP A 127 5.39 2.16 -18.26
C ASP A 127 5.71 3.48 -17.55
N ARG A 128 4.96 3.83 -16.51
CA ARG A 128 5.25 5.01 -15.68
C ARG A 128 6.63 4.90 -15.01
N ILE A 129 6.98 3.73 -14.50
CA ILE A 129 8.27 3.47 -13.85
C ILE A 129 9.46 3.62 -14.82
N ARG A 130 9.27 3.25 -16.08
CA ARG A 130 10.30 3.41 -17.12
C ARG A 130 10.52 4.87 -17.52
N LEU A 131 9.45 5.68 -17.47
CA LEU A 131 9.48 7.07 -17.91
C LEU A 131 9.90 8.03 -16.79
N ASP A 132 9.55 7.73 -15.54
CA ASP A 132 9.83 8.59 -14.39
C ASP A 132 10.74 7.90 -13.36
N LYS A 133 11.96 8.42 -13.21
CA LYS A 133 12.95 7.93 -12.25
C LYS A 133 12.48 8.02 -10.79
N PHE A 134 11.55 8.93 -10.47
CA PHE A 134 11.02 9.08 -9.11
C PHE A 134 10.01 7.98 -8.77
N GLU A 135 9.38 7.40 -9.79
CA GLU A 135 8.50 6.23 -9.67
C GLU A 135 9.30 4.90 -9.66
N ASN A 136 10.63 4.96 -9.86
CA ASN A 136 11.53 3.81 -9.86
C ASN A 136 12.47 3.79 -8.63
N PRO A 137 11.96 3.60 -7.40
CA PRO A 137 12.77 3.64 -6.19
C PRO A 137 13.77 2.47 -6.12
N LEU A 138 14.83 2.67 -5.33
CA LEU A 138 15.75 1.60 -4.95
C LEU A 138 15.15 0.82 -3.78
N LEU A 139 15.02 -0.50 -3.94
CA LEU A 139 14.38 -1.40 -2.99
C LEU A 139 15.41 -2.28 -2.28
N GLN A 140 15.15 -2.58 -1.01
CA GLN A 140 15.98 -3.45 -0.17
C GLN A 140 15.13 -4.17 0.88
N GLY A 141 15.65 -5.24 1.49
CA GLY A 141 14.98 -5.95 2.59
C GLY A 141 14.04 -7.06 2.12
N GLN A 142 13.00 -7.33 2.90
CA GLN A 142 12.03 -8.41 2.64
C GLN A 142 10.71 -7.80 2.18
N LEU A 143 10.35 -8.01 0.92
CA LEU A 143 9.14 -7.47 0.31
C LEU A 143 8.29 -8.60 -0.29
N ALA A 144 7.03 -8.29 -0.59
CA ALA A 144 6.15 -9.20 -1.33
C ALA A 144 5.45 -8.46 -2.46
N LEU A 145 5.63 -8.92 -3.68
CA LEU A 145 4.96 -8.39 -4.87
C LEU A 145 3.67 -9.16 -5.13
N SER A 146 2.55 -8.46 -5.04
CA SER A 146 1.24 -8.98 -5.46
C SER A 146 0.83 -8.34 -6.78
N ALA A 147 0.47 -9.18 -7.75
CA ALA A 147 -0.05 -8.77 -9.04
C ALA A 147 -1.25 -9.66 -9.39
N PRO A 148 -2.42 -9.43 -8.76
CA PRO A 148 -3.60 -10.23 -9.02
C PRO A 148 -4.07 -10.02 -10.47
N LYS A 149 -4.57 -11.08 -11.09
CA LYS A 149 -5.28 -10.96 -12.38
C LYS A 149 -6.49 -10.06 -12.20
N ARG A 150 -6.76 -9.21 -13.19
CA ARG A 150 -8.00 -8.45 -13.26
C ARG A 150 -9.17 -9.44 -13.35
N LYS A 151 -10.01 -9.46 -12.32
CA LYS A 151 -11.31 -10.12 -12.33
C LYS A 151 -12.35 -9.02 -12.24
N GLU A 152 -13.35 -9.03 -13.12
CA GLU A 152 -14.49 -8.09 -13.10
C GLU A 152 -15.42 -8.39 -11.92
N LYS A 153 -14.89 -8.25 -10.70
CA LYS A 153 -15.62 -8.52 -9.46
C LYS A 153 -15.35 -7.42 -8.44
N VAL A 154 -16.37 -7.11 -7.66
CA VAL A 154 -16.33 -6.25 -6.47
C VAL A 154 -16.67 -7.11 -5.25
N LEU A 155 -15.93 -6.94 -4.17
CA LEU A 155 -16.10 -7.73 -2.96
C LEU A 155 -16.86 -6.93 -1.90
N TYR A 156 -18.07 -7.34 -1.55
CA TYR A 156 -18.85 -6.75 -0.46
C TYR A 156 -18.62 -7.54 0.82
N VAL A 157 -18.27 -6.85 1.89
CA VAL A 157 -17.87 -7.41 3.19
C VAL A 157 -18.38 -6.53 4.34
N GLY A 158 -18.25 -7.00 5.58
CA GLY A 158 -18.67 -6.26 6.78
C GLY A 158 -19.97 -6.80 7.34
N ASN A 159 -20.90 -5.92 7.71
CA ASN A 159 -22.20 -6.22 8.30
C ASN A 159 -23.19 -6.76 7.25
N LEU A 160 -22.91 -7.97 6.77
CA LEU A 160 -23.65 -8.69 5.74
C LEU A 160 -23.74 -10.17 6.13
N GLU A 161 -24.77 -10.87 5.66
CA GLU A 161 -24.97 -12.30 5.95
C GLU A 161 -23.80 -13.19 5.51
N LYS A 162 -23.04 -12.78 4.49
CA LYS A 162 -21.82 -13.43 4.02
C LYS A 162 -20.97 -12.44 3.22
N VAL A 163 -19.79 -12.90 2.78
CA VAL A 163 -18.96 -12.16 1.83
C VAL A 163 -19.53 -12.39 0.42
N TYR A 164 -19.78 -11.32 -0.31
CA TYR A 164 -20.32 -11.39 -1.68
C TYR A 164 -19.28 -10.95 -2.68
N ALA A 165 -19.09 -11.73 -3.75
CA ALA A 165 -18.30 -11.33 -4.91
C ALA A 165 -19.26 -11.05 -6.07
N VAL A 166 -19.57 -9.78 -6.28
CA VAL A 166 -20.54 -9.30 -7.28
C VAL A 166 -19.80 -8.96 -8.56
N GLU A 167 -20.38 -9.24 -9.72
CA GLU A 167 -19.80 -8.84 -11.00
C GLU A 167 -19.70 -7.31 -11.10
N ASN A 168 -18.57 -6.83 -11.62
CA ASN A 168 -18.34 -5.39 -11.72
C ASN A 168 -19.31 -4.76 -12.74
N GLN A 169 -20.03 -3.73 -12.32
CA GLN A 169 -20.94 -2.97 -13.18
C GLN A 169 -20.20 -1.76 -13.76
N ALA A 170 -19.46 -1.99 -14.84
CA ALA A 170 -18.67 -0.95 -15.48
C ALA A 170 -19.53 0.24 -15.94
N GLY A 171 -19.10 1.45 -15.61
CA GLY A 171 -19.81 2.69 -15.97
C GLY A 171 -21.04 3.02 -15.12
N ILE A 172 -21.44 2.12 -14.20
CA ILE A 172 -22.53 2.36 -13.27
C ILE A 172 -21.95 2.93 -11.97
N ALA A 173 -22.53 4.03 -11.48
CA ALA A 173 -22.07 4.66 -10.25
C ALA A 173 -22.58 3.92 -9.01
N LEU A 174 -21.84 3.99 -7.91
CA LEU A 174 -22.10 3.27 -6.65
C LEU A 174 -23.53 3.42 -6.16
N HIS A 175 -24.12 4.62 -6.24
CA HIS A 175 -25.48 4.84 -5.75
C HIS A 175 -26.50 3.95 -6.49
N GLU A 176 -26.41 3.89 -7.81
CA GLU A 176 -27.24 3.03 -8.65
C GLU A 176 -26.90 1.55 -8.44
N GLN A 177 -25.61 1.22 -8.24
CA GLN A 177 -25.23 -0.15 -7.88
C GLN A 177 -25.88 -0.58 -6.55
N VAL A 178 -25.87 0.28 -5.52
CA VAL A 178 -26.49 0.00 -4.21
C VAL A 178 -28.01 -0.14 -4.33
N ASP A 179 -28.67 0.67 -5.16
CA ASP A 179 -30.10 0.53 -5.42
C ASP A 179 -30.41 -0.83 -6.07
N ASN A 180 -29.59 -1.26 -7.02
CA ASN A 180 -29.67 -2.59 -7.64
C ASN A 180 -29.46 -3.72 -6.62
N LEU A 181 -28.63 -3.51 -5.58
CA LEU A 181 -28.43 -4.48 -4.50
C LEU A 181 -29.64 -4.66 -3.60
N GLY A 182 -30.51 -3.66 -3.48
CA GLY A 182 -31.73 -3.73 -2.65
C GLY A 182 -32.69 -4.84 -3.04
N SER A 183 -32.65 -5.28 -4.31
CA SER A 183 -33.42 -6.41 -4.84
C SER A 183 -32.64 -7.73 -4.89
N SER A 184 -31.38 -7.73 -4.42
CA SER A 184 -30.49 -8.90 -4.40
C SER A 184 -30.38 -9.51 -2.99
N ASP A 185 -29.66 -10.63 -2.88
CA ASP A 185 -29.33 -11.28 -1.59
C ASP A 185 -28.58 -10.36 -0.60
N ILE A 186 -27.97 -9.26 -1.06
CA ILE A 186 -27.30 -8.29 -0.17
C ILE A 186 -28.33 -7.43 0.60
N GLY A 187 -29.47 -7.16 -0.03
CA GLY A 187 -30.53 -6.34 0.56
C GLY A 187 -30.12 -4.88 0.79
N LYS A 188 -30.87 -4.21 1.67
CA LYS A 188 -30.63 -2.80 2.02
C LYS A 188 -29.46 -2.70 3.01
N LEU A 189 -28.52 -1.81 2.71
CA LEU A 189 -27.37 -1.54 3.57
C LEU A 189 -27.80 -0.82 4.85
N ALA A 190 -27.29 -1.28 6.00
CA ALA A 190 -27.58 -0.68 7.30
C ALA A 190 -26.92 0.70 7.46
N TYR A 191 -25.69 0.84 6.96
CA TYR A 191 -24.89 2.06 7.03
C TYR A 191 -24.23 2.36 5.67
N PRO A 192 -23.90 3.64 5.41
CA PRO A 192 -22.95 4.07 4.38
C PRO A 192 -21.76 3.12 4.14
N PRO A 193 -21.56 2.60 2.91
CA PRO A 193 -20.38 1.79 2.59
C PRO A 193 -19.09 2.63 2.60
N VAL A 194 -17.99 2.02 3.02
CA VAL A 194 -16.62 2.54 2.83
C VAL A 194 -15.96 1.77 1.70
N LEU A 195 -15.33 2.47 0.76
CA LEU A 195 -14.67 1.85 -0.39
C LEU A 195 -13.17 1.70 -0.11
N ILE A 196 -12.62 0.54 -0.46
CA ILE A 196 -11.19 0.27 -0.45
C ILE A 196 -10.81 -0.17 -1.86
N TYR A 197 -10.18 0.73 -2.61
CA TYR A 197 -9.75 0.47 -3.98
C TYR A 197 -8.58 -0.52 -4.02
N PRO A 198 -8.27 -1.10 -5.20
CA PRO A 198 -7.24 -2.13 -5.32
C PRO A 198 -5.84 -1.67 -4.88
N ASP A 199 -5.57 -0.37 -5.02
CA ASP A 199 -4.35 0.32 -4.56
C ASP A 199 -4.30 0.54 -3.03
N GLY A 200 -5.38 0.20 -2.32
CA GLY A 200 -5.51 0.38 -0.88
C GLY A 200 -6.01 1.77 -0.48
N LYS A 201 -6.36 2.65 -1.44
CA LYS A 201 -6.97 3.94 -1.13
C LYS A 201 -8.34 3.72 -0.53
N VAL A 202 -8.55 4.31 0.64
CA VAL A 202 -9.84 4.35 1.33
C VAL A 202 -10.61 5.57 0.86
N VAL A 203 -11.86 5.39 0.49
CA VAL A 203 -12.77 6.46 0.07
C VAL A 203 -14.07 6.33 0.84
N HIS A 204 -14.51 7.45 1.41
CA HIS A 204 -15.82 7.60 2.06
C HIS A 204 -16.74 8.28 1.06
N PRO A 205 -17.66 7.55 0.41
CA PRO A 205 -18.64 8.16 -0.48
C PRO A 205 -19.46 9.18 0.30
N HIS A 206 -19.71 10.33 -0.32
CA HIS A 206 -20.69 11.26 0.24
C HIS A 206 -22.09 10.68 0.05
N HIS A 207 -22.94 10.85 1.07
CA HIS A 207 -24.32 10.40 1.07
C HIS A 207 -25.29 11.58 1.12
N GLY A 208 -26.46 11.43 0.51
CA GLY A 208 -27.54 12.41 0.54
C GLY A 208 -27.99 12.87 -0.85
N SER A 209 -29.21 13.41 -0.91
CA SER A 209 -29.91 13.70 -2.18
C SER A 209 -29.32 14.84 -3.03
N TRP A 210 -28.34 15.58 -2.50
CA TRP A 210 -27.72 16.74 -3.17
C TRP A 210 -26.26 16.51 -3.57
N VAL A 211 -25.78 15.27 -3.49
CA VAL A 211 -24.40 14.92 -3.83
C VAL A 211 -24.26 14.77 -5.35
N THR A 212 -23.35 15.54 -5.96
CA THR A 212 -23.04 15.47 -7.40
C THR A 212 -21.86 14.56 -7.72
N THR A 213 -21.07 14.18 -6.72
CA THR A 213 -19.89 13.33 -6.88
C THR A 213 -20.31 11.89 -7.12
N GLN A 214 -19.94 11.36 -8.29
CA GLN A 214 -20.15 9.97 -8.64
C GLN A 214 -18.93 9.13 -8.26
N TYR A 215 -19.18 7.99 -7.63
CA TYR A 215 -18.16 7.02 -7.28
C TYR A 215 -18.31 5.81 -8.17
N TYR A 216 -17.23 5.37 -8.80
CA TYR A 216 -17.19 4.15 -9.59
C TYR A 216 -16.33 3.13 -8.87
N LEU A 217 -16.64 1.86 -9.07
CA LEU A 217 -15.91 0.77 -8.43
C LEU A 217 -15.01 0.12 -9.47
N PRO A 218 -13.69 0.38 -9.48
CA PRO A 218 -12.77 -0.42 -10.27
C PRO A 218 -12.88 -1.90 -9.90
N PRO A 219 -12.56 -2.82 -10.82
CA PRO A 219 -12.48 -4.24 -10.50
C PRO A 219 -11.54 -4.52 -9.33
N LEU A 220 -11.88 -5.49 -8.49
CA LEU A 220 -11.23 -5.85 -7.22
C LEU A 220 -11.40 -4.83 -6.08
N THR A 221 -12.28 -3.83 -6.23
CA THR A 221 -12.65 -2.95 -5.11
C THR A 221 -13.33 -3.75 -4.01
N MET A 222 -13.04 -3.41 -2.77
CA MET A 222 -13.74 -3.93 -1.60
C MET A 222 -14.71 -2.86 -1.09
N VAL A 223 -15.98 -3.23 -0.95
CA VAL A 223 -17.03 -2.39 -0.41
C VAL A 223 -17.31 -2.90 1.01
N TYR A 224 -16.88 -2.13 2.00
CA TYR A 224 -17.06 -2.45 3.40
C TYR A 224 -18.35 -1.83 3.92
N ILE A 225 -19.23 -2.65 4.50
CA ILE A 225 -20.46 -2.20 5.15
C ILE A 225 -20.22 -2.17 6.67
N PRO A 226 -20.25 -0.98 7.31
CA PRO A 226 -20.02 -0.86 8.74
C PRO A 226 -21.05 -1.59 9.62
N PHE A 227 -20.62 -1.98 10.83
CA PHE A 227 -21.51 -2.52 11.86
C PHE A 227 -22.23 -1.42 12.65
N ASP A 228 -21.63 -0.23 12.74
CA ASP A 228 -22.23 0.95 13.35
C ASP A 228 -21.84 2.23 12.57
N GLU A 229 -22.30 3.40 13.02
CA GLU A 229 -21.95 4.69 12.43
C GLU A 229 -20.42 4.87 12.39
N PHE A 230 -19.88 4.96 11.16
CA PHE A 230 -18.46 4.83 10.91
C PHE A 230 -17.63 5.89 11.66
N GLU A 231 -18.14 7.12 11.73
CA GLU A 231 -17.45 8.24 12.36
C GLU A 231 -17.22 8.04 13.87
N THR A 232 -18.05 7.25 14.53
CA THR A 232 -17.95 6.98 15.98
C THR A 232 -17.44 5.58 16.29
N SER A 233 -17.49 4.64 15.35
CA SER A 233 -17.08 3.26 15.57
C SER A 233 -15.57 3.05 15.39
N GLN A 234 -14.85 2.90 16.51
CA GLN A 234 -13.42 2.57 16.47
C GLN A 234 -13.17 1.20 15.83
N MET A 235 -14.07 0.22 16.06
CA MET A 235 -13.95 -1.11 15.47
C MET A 235 -14.02 -1.04 13.94
N ASP A 236 -14.97 -0.30 13.38
CA ASP A 236 -15.10 -0.15 11.92
C ASP A 236 -13.89 0.57 11.31
N LYS A 237 -13.34 1.59 11.99
CA LYS A 237 -12.10 2.26 11.57
C LYS A 237 -10.90 1.32 11.56
N ASP A 238 -10.74 0.51 12.60
CA ASP A 238 -9.65 -0.46 12.70
C ASP A 238 -9.79 -1.58 11.66
N ILE A 239 -11.03 -2.01 11.38
CA ILE A 239 -11.33 -2.96 10.30
C ILE A 239 -10.91 -2.37 8.95
N VAL A 240 -11.29 -1.14 8.62
CA VAL A 240 -10.91 -0.49 7.35
C VAL A 240 -9.39 -0.35 7.24
N ALA A 241 -8.71 0.07 8.32
CA ALA A 241 -7.26 0.15 8.37
C ALA A 241 -6.57 -1.20 8.14
N LEU A 242 -7.16 -2.29 8.65
CA LEU A 242 -6.69 -3.65 8.43
C LEU A 242 -6.96 -4.12 6.99
N LEU A 243 -8.18 -3.93 6.47
CA LEU A 243 -8.56 -4.35 5.12
C LEU A 243 -7.74 -3.64 4.05
N ALA A 244 -7.35 -2.39 4.26
CA ALA A 244 -6.43 -1.66 3.37
C ALA A 244 -5.07 -2.36 3.24
N GLN A 245 -4.65 -3.14 4.23
CA GLN A 245 -3.39 -3.91 4.26
C GLN A 245 -3.57 -5.37 3.78
N ARG A 246 -4.75 -5.75 3.30
CA ARG A 246 -5.02 -7.13 2.89
C ARG A 246 -4.20 -7.50 1.66
N LYS A 247 -3.40 -8.57 1.77
CA LYS A 247 -2.74 -9.20 0.62
C LYS A 247 -3.79 -9.93 -0.23
N PRO A 248 -3.91 -9.65 -1.53
CA PRO A 248 -4.70 -10.49 -2.43
C PRO A 248 -4.07 -11.88 -2.52
N THR A 249 -4.64 -12.87 -1.84
CA THR A 249 -4.19 -14.26 -1.93
C THR A 249 -4.94 -14.99 -3.04
N SER A 250 -4.20 -15.58 -3.97
CA SER A 250 -4.75 -16.31 -5.11
C SER A 250 -5.46 -17.59 -4.63
N SER A 251 -6.79 -17.64 -4.75
CA SER A 251 -7.57 -18.78 -5.32
C SER A 251 -9.03 -18.85 -4.88
N LYS A 252 -9.48 -18.15 -3.82
CA LYS A 252 -10.86 -18.32 -3.31
C LYS A 252 -11.73 -17.07 -3.21
N ASN A 253 -11.21 -15.89 -3.60
CA ASN A 253 -12.00 -14.66 -3.73
C ASN A 253 -11.70 -14.01 -5.09
#